data_AF-A0A0U5C241-F1
#
_entry.id   AF-A0A0U5C241-F1
#
_cell.length_a   1.000
_cell.length_b   1.000
_cell.length_c   1.000
_cell.angle_alpha   90.00
_cell.angle_beta   90.00
_cell.angle_gamma   90.00
#
_symmetry.space_group_name_H-M   'P 1'
#
loop_
_entity.id
_entity.type
_entity.pdbx_description
1 polymer ?
#
loop_
_entity_poly.entity_id
_entity_poly.type
_entity_poly.pdbx_seq_one_letter_code
_entity_poly.pdbx_strand_id
1 'polypeptide(L)'
;MSLVLGRASFMQSLDIDAQRPKVSLDPALRAWDESFIMGIRLAELQGRIFNLYSPIIMTRDTSAREPLVQDLALAMEKWYLELKQINPEGVNSARIYSLSRGNWEILFYSTQTLLFHASSGLGGGISAQCFAAAQSSLRAHLDVFPRYQEAQLLSAADYCNWILLSSSFVPFIITFLHAITAKDNNSITLLEQVLDTLQTFRTTSRGSENLYQICSTFTQVAKKLDSSQQQQQDSLHASDTAQNPSLFDPEFFQDALGADLSTHGDGDISMLDPVYTADILNDWLSGPPFPWERLDIEPGN
;
A
#
# COMPACT_ATOMS: atom_id res chain seq x y z
N MET A 1 -6.53 -7.47 10.37
CA MET A 1 -5.52 -8.10 9.49
C MET A 1 -6.09 -8.85 8.28
N SER A 2 -7.32 -9.38 8.29
CA SER A 2 -7.93 -10.03 7.10
C SER A 2 -7.80 -9.21 5.82
N LEU A 3 -8.12 -7.92 5.91
CA LEU A 3 -7.98 -6.97 4.82
C LEU A 3 -6.54 -6.81 4.34
N VAL A 4 -5.57 -6.71 5.25
CA VAL A 4 -4.17 -6.51 4.86
C VAL A 4 -3.54 -7.80 4.32
N LEU A 5 -4.04 -8.96 4.75
CA LEU A 5 -3.59 -10.29 4.36
C LEU A 5 -4.36 -10.88 3.17
N GLY A 6 -5.35 -10.18 2.62
CA GLY A 6 -6.09 -10.66 1.46
C GLY A 6 -7.03 -11.84 1.68
N ARG A 7 -7.32 -12.18 2.93
CA ARG A 7 -8.07 -13.40 3.27
C ARG A 7 -9.17 -13.11 4.28
N ALA A 8 -10.27 -13.86 4.18
CA ALA A 8 -11.36 -13.76 5.12
C ALA A 8 -10.87 -14.02 6.56
N SER A 9 -11.45 -13.31 7.52
CA SER A 9 -11.14 -13.56 8.93
C SER A 9 -11.64 -14.95 9.31
N PHE A 10 -10.77 -15.75 9.92
CA PHE A 10 -11.15 -17.06 10.49
C PHE A 10 -12.09 -16.91 11.70
N MET A 11 -12.06 -15.75 12.37
CA MET A 11 -12.93 -15.41 13.49
C MET A 11 -13.76 -14.18 13.09
N GLN A 12 -15.07 -14.33 12.96
CA GLN A 12 -15.95 -13.21 12.63
C GLN A 12 -16.19 -12.36 13.87
N SER A 13 -16.48 -11.07 13.69
CA SER A 13 -16.77 -10.18 14.82
C SER A 13 -17.93 -10.68 15.70
N LEU A 14 -18.87 -11.43 15.12
CA LEU A 14 -20.00 -12.04 15.83
C LEU A 14 -19.58 -13.21 16.73
N ASP A 15 -18.42 -13.82 16.48
CA ASP A 15 -17.89 -14.94 17.26
C ASP A 15 -17.03 -14.47 18.44
N ILE A 16 -16.79 -13.15 18.56
CA ILE A 16 -15.99 -12.56 19.63
C ILE A 16 -16.93 -12.14 20.77
N ASP A 17 -16.96 -12.93 21.83
CA ASP A 17 -17.70 -12.65 23.06
C ASP A 17 -16.89 -11.85 24.10
N ALA A 18 -15.61 -11.63 23.83
CA ALA A 18 -14.71 -10.84 24.67
C ALA A 18 -15.15 -9.37 24.74
N GLN A 19 -15.25 -8.85 25.96
CA GLN A 19 -15.46 -7.42 26.17
C GLN A 19 -14.21 -6.62 25.80
N ARG A 20 -14.40 -5.39 25.33
CA ARG A 20 -13.29 -4.46 25.12
C ARG A 20 -12.56 -4.18 26.45
N PRO A 21 -11.24 -4.00 26.43
CA PRO A 21 -10.49 -3.64 27.63
C PRO A 21 -11.05 -2.37 28.27
N LYS A 22 -11.01 -2.31 29.61
CA LYS A 22 -11.32 -1.08 30.34
C LYS A 22 -10.11 -0.17 30.28
N VAL A 23 -10.35 1.12 30.03
CA VAL A 23 -9.30 2.14 30.08
C VAL A 23 -8.83 2.32 31.52
N SER A 24 -7.52 2.25 31.74
CA SER A 24 -6.92 2.49 33.04
C SER A 24 -7.15 3.91 33.53
N LEU A 25 -7.27 4.07 34.85
CA LEU A 25 -7.25 5.38 35.50
C LEU A 25 -5.83 5.91 35.70
N ASP A 26 -4.81 5.07 35.53
CA ASP A 26 -3.40 5.46 35.55
C ASP A 26 -3.07 6.34 34.33
N PRO A 27 -2.72 7.63 34.51
CA PRO A 27 -2.34 8.51 33.41
C PRO A 27 -1.19 7.95 32.56
N ALA A 28 -0.30 7.14 33.15
CA ALA A 28 0.82 6.52 32.43
C ALA A 28 0.39 5.50 31.37
N LEU A 29 -0.78 4.88 31.55
CA LEU A 29 -1.28 3.79 30.70
C LEU A 29 -2.51 4.17 29.88
N ARG A 30 -3.29 5.14 30.35
CA ARG A 30 -4.56 5.54 29.75
C ARG A 30 -4.48 5.77 28.23
N ALA A 31 -3.50 6.54 27.77
CA ALA A 31 -3.36 6.86 26.35
C ALA A 31 -3.02 5.62 25.50
N TRP A 32 -2.32 4.64 26.07
CA TRP A 32 -2.06 3.34 25.43
C TRP A 32 -3.33 2.50 25.34
N ASP A 33 -4.11 2.42 26.42
CA ASP A 33 -5.36 1.68 26.43
C ASP A 33 -6.37 2.25 25.42
N GLU A 34 -6.51 3.58 25.39
CA GLU A 34 -7.36 4.27 24.41
C GLU A 34 -6.88 4.00 22.97
N SER A 35 -5.55 4.01 22.73
CA SER A 35 -4.98 3.68 21.41
C SER A 35 -5.21 2.22 21.03
N PHE A 36 -5.14 1.29 21.98
CA PHE A 36 -5.42 -0.12 21.75
C PHE A 36 -6.89 -0.36 21.36
N ILE A 37 -7.83 0.33 22.04
CA ILE A 37 -9.24 0.32 21.68
C ILE A 37 -9.45 0.87 20.25
N MET A 38 -8.72 1.93 19.87
CA MET A 38 -8.74 2.41 18.49
C MET A 38 -8.22 1.36 17.51
N GLY A 39 -7.20 0.58 17.86
CA GLY A 39 -6.74 -0.56 17.08
C GLY A 39 -7.83 -1.60 16.83
N ILE A 40 -8.59 -1.98 17.87
CA ILE A 40 -9.74 -2.90 17.74
C ILE A 40 -10.77 -2.34 16.77
N ARG A 41 -11.13 -1.07 16.91
CA ARG A 41 -12.13 -0.41 16.05
C ARG A 41 -11.66 -0.30 14.60
N LEU A 42 -10.36 -0.06 14.37
CA LEU A 42 -9.80 -0.08 13.02
C LEU A 42 -9.88 -1.49 12.42
N ALA A 43 -9.59 -2.53 13.20
CA ALA A 43 -9.71 -3.91 12.74
C ALA A 43 -11.17 -4.27 12.36
N GLU A 44 -12.16 -3.79 13.11
CA GLU A 44 -13.58 -3.92 12.78
C GLU A 44 -13.92 -3.23 11.44
N LEU A 45 -13.43 -1.99 11.25
CA LEU A 45 -13.60 -1.26 9.98
C LEU A 45 -12.92 -1.99 8.81
N GLN A 46 -11.70 -2.48 9.01
CA GLN A 46 -10.99 -3.27 8.01
C GLN A 46 -11.77 -4.54 7.62
N GLY A 47 -12.39 -5.22 8.58
CA GLY A 47 -13.26 -6.37 8.30
C GLY A 47 -14.48 -5.99 7.44
N ARG A 48 -15.12 -4.86 7.72
CA ARG A 48 -16.23 -4.35 6.90
C ARG A 48 -15.79 -3.94 5.50
N ILE A 49 -14.61 -3.32 5.36
CA ILE A 49 -14.01 -2.98 4.06
C ILE A 49 -13.71 -4.25 3.27
N PHE A 50 -13.19 -5.30 3.92
CA PHE A 50 -12.90 -6.57 3.25
C PHE A 50 -14.15 -7.18 2.60
N ASN A 51 -15.32 -7.03 3.22
CA ASN A 51 -16.59 -7.52 2.65
C ASN A 51 -16.95 -6.84 1.31
N LEU A 52 -16.42 -5.66 1.01
CA LEU A 52 -16.59 -4.99 -0.29
C LEU A 52 -15.89 -5.75 -1.44
N TYR A 53 -14.85 -6.52 -1.11
CA TYR A 53 -14.12 -7.37 -2.05
C TYR A 53 -14.77 -8.76 -2.22
N SER A 54 -15.89 -9.03 -1.55
CA SER A 54 -16.62 -10.29 -1.78
C SER A 54 -17.20 -10.31 -3.20
N PRO A 55 -17.21 -11.48 -3.89
CA PRO A 55 -17.72 -11.57 -5.26
C PRO A 55 -19.14 -11.00 -5.40
N ILE A 56 -20.00 -11.25 -4.41
CA ILE A 56 -21.38 -10.77 -4.38
C ILE A 56 -21.46 -9.24 -4.40
N ILE A 57 -20.58 -8.54 -3.68
CA ILE A 57 -20.57 -7.08 -3.66
C ILE A 57 -19.83 -6.53 -4.89
N MET A 58 -18.78 -7.20 -5.35
CA MET A 58 -18.03 -6.78 -6.53
C MET A 58 -18.84 -6.85 -7.83
N THR A 59 -19.79 -7.78 -7.93
CA THR A 59 -20.71 -7.90 -9.08
C THR A 59 -21.91 -6.95 -9.01
N ARG A 60 -22.08 -6.18 -7.93
CA ARG A 60 -23.14 -5.18 -7.86
C ARG A 60 -22.79 -3.96 -8.70
N ASP A 61 -23.82 -3.31 -9.23
CA ASP A 61 -23.70 -2.02 -9.90
C ASP A 61 -23.05 -0.99 -8.97
N THR A 62 -22.26 -0.07 -9.55
CA THR A 62 -21.53 0.99 -8.84
C THR A 62 -22.45 1.79 -7.91
N SER A 63 -23.68 2.08 -8.35
CA SER A 63 -24.69 2.83 -7.58
C SER A 63 -25.14 2.13 -6.28
N ALA A 64 -25.06 0.80 -6.22
CA ALA A 64 -25.39 0.04 -5.01
C ALA A 64 -24.19 -0.11 -4.05
N ARG A 65 -22.96 0.12 -4.54
CA ARG A 65 -21.71 0.06 -3.75
C ARG A 65 -21.35 1.41 -3.16
N GLU A 66 -21.61 2.49 -3.87
CA GLU A 66 -21.27 3.86 -3.48
C GLU A 66 -21.76 4.24 -2.07
N PRO A 67 -23.02 3.94 -1.66
CA PRO A 67 -23.47 4.24 -0.30
C PRO A 67 -22.69 3.49 0.79
N LEU A 68 -22.27 2.25 0.50
CA LEU A 68 -21.49 1.43 1.45
C LEU A 68 -20.07 2.00 1.61
N VAL A 69 -19.46 2.41 0.50
CA VAL A 69 -18.14 3.05 0.50
C VAL A 69 -18.20 4.37 1.25
N GLN A 70 -19.22 5.19 1.01
CA GLN A 70 -19.39 6.47 1.67
C GLN A 70 -19.60 6.34 3.18
N ASP A 71 -20.42 5.38 3.64
CA ASP A 71 -20.60 5.10 5.08
C ASP A 71 -19.27 4.72 5.74
N LEU A 72 -18.50 3.83 5.11
CA LEU A 72 -17.20 3.41 5.62
C LEU A 72 -16.16 4.54 5.59
N ALA A 73 -16.21 5.42 4.60
CA ALA A 73 -15.32 6.58 4.50
C ALA A 73 -15.55 7.55 5.66
N LEU A 74 -16.83 7.85 5.96
CA LEU A 74 -17.21 8.67 7.11
C LEU A 74 -16.81 8.00 8.43
N ALA A 75 -16.98 6.69 8.55
CA ALA A 75 -16.59 5.95 9.75
C ALA A 75 -15.06 5.95 9.96
N MET A 76 -14.28 5.83 8.89
CA MET A 76 -12.82 5.96 8.90
C MET A 76 -12.39 7.36 9.33
N GLU A 77 -12.98 8.42 8.76
CA GLU A 77 -12.65 9.80 9.12
C GLU A 77 -12.97 10.08 10.60
N LYS A 78 -14.15 9.64 11.07
CA LYS A 78 -14.51 9.73 12.48
C LYS A 78 -13.51 9.01 13.38
N TRP A 79 -13.10 7.79 13.01
CA TRP A 79 -12.08 7.04 13.74
C TRP A 79 -10.77 7.83 13.84
N TYR A 80 -10.34 8.47 12.74
CA TYR A 80 -9.09 9.23 12.71
C TYR A 80 -9.14 10.49 13.58
N LEU A 81 -10.28 11.20 13.57
CA LEU A 81 -10.51 12.36 14.43
C LEU A 81 -10.47 11.98 15.92
N GLU A 82 -11.17 10.91 16.30
CA GLU A 82 -11.19 10.42 17.68
C GLU A 82 -9.81 9.92 18.12
N LEU A 83 -9.08 9.23 17.24
CA LEU A 83 -7.71 8.82 17.50
C LEU A 83 -6.83 10.04 17.83
N LYS A 84 -6.95 11.15 17.07
CA LYS A 84 -6.18 12.39 17.30
C LYS A 84 -6.55 13.11 18.60
N GLN A 85 -7.72 12.84 19.16
CA GLN A 85 -8.20 13.47 20.41
C GLN A 85 -7.70 12.77 21.68
N ILE A 86 -7.03 11.62 21.56
CA ILE A 86 -6.44 10.92 22.71
C ILE A 86 -5.43 11.84 23.40
N ASN A 87 -5.63 12.11 24.69
CA ASN A 87 -4.75 12.97 25.47
C ASN A 87 -3.44 12.22 25.80
N PRO A 88 -2.26 12.68 25.33
CA PRO A 88 -0.98 12.06 25.65
C PRO A 88 -0.44 12.43 27.04
N GLU A 89 -1.09 13.31 27.79
CA GLU A 89 -0.60 13.81 29.07
C GLU A 89 -0.40 12.68 30.09
N GLY A 90 0.80 12.64 30.69
CA GLY A 90 1.15 11.66 31.71
C GLY A 90 1.58 10.29 31.16
N VAL A 91 1.50 10.05 29.84
CA VAL A 91 1.84 8.75 29.24
C VAL A 91 3.29 8.36 29.53
N ASN A 92 3.51 7.10 29.88
CA ASN A 92 4.86 6.57 29.96
C ASN A 92 5.50 6.47 28.56
N SER A 93 6.83 6.43 28.51
CA SER A 93 7.57 6.27 27.25
C SER A 93 7.10 7.24 26.16
N ALA A 94 6.91 8.52 26.51
CA ALA A 94 6.30 9.54 25.64
C ALA A 94 6.91 9.63 24.24
N ARG A 95 8.23 9.36 24.10
CA ARG A 95 8.90 9.28 22.79
C ARG A 95 8.36 8.14 21.92
N ILE A 96 8.20 6.93 22.49
CA ILE A 96 7.61 5.77 21.81
C ILE A 96 6.14 6.06 21.48
N TYR A 97 5.40 6.65 22.44
CA TYR A 97 4.01 7.02 22.22
C TYR A 97 3.87 7.98 21.02
N SER A 98 4.69 9.03 20.98
CA SER A 98 4.73 10.01 19.88
C SER A 98 5.04 9.35 18.53
N LEU A 99 6.00 8.43 18.46
CA LEU A 99 6.32 7.69 17.24
C LEU A 99 5.16 6.79 16.78
N SER A 100 4.48 6.12 17.73
CA SER A 100 3.35 5.25 17.41
C SER A 100 2.20 5.98 16.71
N ARG A 101 2.08 7.30 16.91
CA ARG A 101 1.09 8.15 16.22
C ARG A 101 1.24 8.09 14.71
N GLY A 102 2.48 8.11 14.23
CA GLY A 102 2.79 7.97 12.81
C GLY A 102 2.37 6.62 12.24
N ASN A 103 2.51 5.54 13.01
CA ASN A 103 2.07 4.21 12.57
C ASN A 103 0.56 4.18 12.33
N TRP A 104 -0.21 4.83 13.19
CA TRP A 104 -1.65 4.92 13.00
C TRP A 104 -2.04 5.71 11.74
N GLU A 105 -1.29 6.75 11.38
CA GLU A 105 -1.50 7.48 10.12
C GLU A 105 -1.22 6.61 8.90
N ILE A 106 -0.14 5.82 8.91
CA ILE A 106 0.16 4.82 7.88
C ILE A 106 -1.00 3.83 7.72
N LEU A 107 -1.46 3.25 8.84
CA LEU A 107 -2.55 2.27 8.82
C LEU A 107 -3.85 2.88 8.30
N PHE A 108 -4.15 4.11 8.70
CA PHE A 108 -5.31 4.86 8.26
C PHE A 108 -5.32 5.07 6.75
N TYR A 109 -4.25 5.66 6.19
CA TYR A 109 -4.20 5.98 4.77
C TYR A 109 -4.09 4.73 3.90
N SER A 110 -3.38 3.68 4.34
CA SER A 110 -3.35 2.41 3.60
C SER A 110 -4.73 1.73 3.59
N THR A 111 -5.48 1.82 4.70
CA THR A 111 -6.85 1.28 4.79
C THR A 111 -7.85 2.12 3.97
N GLN A 112 -7.71 3.44 3.95
CA GLN A 112 -8.52 4.31 3.08
C GLN A 112 -8.25 4.04 1.60
N THR A 113 -6.99 3.81 1.23
CA THR A 113 -6.63 3.45 -0.14
C THR A 113 -7.36 2.18 -0.57
N LEU A 114 -7.40 1.17 0.29
CA LEU A 114 -8.16 -0.06 0.06
C LEU A 114 -9.67 0.19 -0.07
N LEU A 115 -10.24 0.99 0.84
CA LEU A 115 -11.66 1.34 0.77
C LEU A 115 -12.02 1.99 -0.58
N PHE A 116 -11.25 2.97 -1.03
CA PHE A 116 -11.52 3.66 -2.29
C PHE A 116 -11.17 2.80 -3.50
N HIS A 117 -10.15 1.93 -3.42
CA HIS A 117 -9.88 0.94 -4.46
C HIS A 117 -11.08 0.00 -4.65
N ALA A 118 -11.69 -0.45 -3.55
CA ALA A 118 -12.91 -1.24 -3.58
C ALA A 118 -14.13 -0.50 -4.17
N SER A 119 -14.06 0.79 -4.46
CA SER A 119 -15.14 1.53 -5.11
C SER A 119 -15.07 1.48 -6.65
N SER A 120 -13.87 1.33 -7.22
CA SER A 120 -13.65 1.37 -8.67
C SER A 120 -14.20 0.15 -9.44
N GLY A 121 -14.48 -0.98 -8.76
CA GLY A 121 -14.98 -2.20 -9.41
C GLY A 121 -13.97 -2.82 -10.39
N LEU A 122 -14.35 -3.93 -11.05
CA LEU A 122 -13.50 -4.57 -12.06
C LEU A 122 -13.48 -3.68 -13.32
N GLY A 123 -12.32 -3.08 -13.62
CA GLY A 123 -12.10 -2.27 -14.82
C GLY A 123 -12.41 -0.78 -14.70
N GLY A 124 -12.80 -0.27 -13.53
CA GLY A 124 -12.90 1.17 -13.30
C GLY A 124 -11.54 1.81 -13.02
N GLY A 125 -11.32 3.02 -13.56
CA GLY A 125 -10.09 3.77 -13.32
C GLY A 125 -9.86 4.12 -11.84
N ILE A 126 -8.65 4.59 -11.54
CA ILE A 126 -8.27 5.04 -10.20
C ILE A 126 -8.99 6.35 -9.90
N SER A 127 -9.83 6.36 -8.86
CA SER A 127 -10.50 7.59 -8.43
C SER A 127 -9.50 8.57 -7.79
N ALA A 128 -9.79 9.86 -7.88
CA ALA A 128 -8.95 10.90 -7.26
C ALA A 128 -8.80 10.70 -5.75
N GLN A 129 -9.85 10.22 -5.07
CA GLN A 129 -9.81 9.91 -3.64
C GLN A 129 -8.89 8.72 -3.34
N CYS A 130 -8.92 7.67 -4.17
CA CYS A 130 -8.04 6.52 -4.02
C CYS A 130 -6.57 6.93 -4.18
N PHE A 131 -6.26 7.71 -5.23
CA PHE A 131 -4.91 8.20 -5.46
C PHE A 131 -4.43 9.13 -4.33
N ALA A 132 -5.27 10.06 -3.86
CA ALA A 132 -4.91 10.95 -2.76
C ALA A 132 -4.62 10.18 -1.45
N ALA A 133 -5.41 9.15 -1.14
CA ALA A 133 -5.16 8.27 0.00
C ALA A 133 -3.85 7.48 -0.18
N ALA A 134 -3.59 6.95 -1.38
CA ALA A 134 -2.35 6.23 -1.68
C ALA A 134 -1.11 7.11 -1.48
N GLN A 135 -1.13 8.32 -2.05
CA GLN A 135 -0.08 9.31 -1.88
C GLN A 135 0.15 9.66 -0.42
N SER A 136 -0.93 9.84 0.36
CA SER A 136 -0.84 10.15 1.79
C SER A 136 -0.22 9.00 2.58
N SER A 137 -0.54 7.75 2.21
CA SER A 137 0.05 6.55 2.83
C SER A 137 1.55 6.46 2.58
N LEU A 138 1.99 6.66 1.34
CA LEU A 138 3.42 6.60 1.00
C LEU A 138 4.20 7.74 1.68
N ARG A 139 3.66 8.96 1.68
CA ARG A 139 4.28 10.09 2.38
C ARG A 139 4.35 9.86 3.89
N ALA A 140 3.35 9.23 4.49
CA ALA A 140 3.38 8.87 5.89
C ALA A 140 4.53 7.89 6.19
N HIS A 141 4.81 6.91 5.32
CA HIS A 141 6.01 6.06 5.47
C HIS A 141 7.31 6.87 5.45
N LEU A 142 7.44 7.79 4.48
CA LEU A 142 8.64 8.63 4.33
C LEU A 142 8.86 9.59 5.51
N ASP A 143 7.78 10.06 6.14
CA ASP A 143 7.87 10.92 7.33
C ASP A 143 8.15 10.12 8.61
N VAL A 144 7.59 8.92 8.73
CA VAL A 144 7.67 8.11 9.95
C VAL A 144 8.99 7.34 10.04
N PHE A 145 9.47 6.78 8.94
CA PHE A 145 10.65 5.91 8.94
C PHE A 145 11.93 6.62 9.45
N PRO A 146 12.29 7.84 9.00
CA PRO A 146 13.47 8.54 9.51
C PRO A 146 13.37 8.82 11.01
N ARG A 147 12.18 9.20 11.50
CA ARG A 147 11.93 9.44 12.93
C ARG A 147 12.19 8.19 13.78
N TYR A 148 11.92 6.99 13.26
CA TYR A 148 12.29 5.74 13.92
C TYR A 148 13.80 5.50 13.95
N GLN A 149 14.48 5.74 12.82
CA GLN A 149 15.93 5.58 12.73
C GLN A 149 16.66 6.52 13.69
N GLU A 150 16.27 7.79 13.71
CA GLU A 150 16.79 8.80 14.64
C GLU A 150 16.51 8.45 16.10
N ALA A 151 15.40 7.77 16.35
CA ALA A 151 15.04 7.36 17.69
C ALA A 151 15.88 6.23 18.25
N GLN A 152 16.47 5.39 17.39
CA GLN A 152 17.20 4.17 17.75
C GLN A 152 16.38 3.25 18.67
N LEU A 153 15.04 3.34 18.59
CA LEU A 153 14.12 2.62 19.46
C LEU A 153 13.75 1.24 18.92
N LEU A 154 13.80 1.07 17.61
CA LEU A 154 13.43 -0.16 16.89
C LEU A 154 14.47 -0.43 15.81
N SER A 155 14.77 -1.71 15.59
CA SER A 155 15.58 -2.12 14.44
C SER A 155 14.80 -1.94 13.13
N ALA A 156 15.50 -1.95 12.00
CA ALA A 156 14.86 -1.98 10.69
C ALA A 156 13.91 -3.20 10.55
N ALA A 157 14.27 -4.32 11.20
CA ALA A 157 13.44 -5.52 11.25
C ALA A 157 12.14 -5.32 12.01
N ASP A 158 12.18 -4.60 13.13
CA ASP A 158 10.99 -4.27 13.91
C ASP A 158 10.03 -3.36 13.13
N TYR A 159 10.56 -2.40 12.38
CA TYR A 159 9.76 -1.55 11.49
C TYR A 159 9.03 -2.39 10.44
N CYS A 160 9.71 -3.32 9.77
CA CYS A 160 9.07 -4.23 8.82
C CYS A 160 7.96 -5.06 9.47
N ASN A 161 8.27 -5.70 10.59
CA ASN A 161 7.36 -6.63 11.24
C ASN A 161 6.11 -5.95 11.80
N TRP A 162 6.23 -4.70 12.26
CA TRP A 162 5.15 -4.04 12.99
C TRP A 162 4.36 -3.07 12.10
N ILE A 163 5.04 -2.38 11.18
CA ILE A 163 4.45 -1.27 10.43
C ILE A 163 4.13 -1.72 9.01
N LEU A 164 5.09 -2.29 8.29
CA LEU A 164 4.86 -2.73 6.91
C LEU A 164 3.85 -3.87 6.85
N LEU A 165 4.04 -4.93 7.64
CA LEU A 165 3.11 -6.08 7.68
C LEU A 165 1.69 -5.68 8.09
N SER A 166 1.54 -4.61 8.87
CA SER A 166 0.24 -4.11 9.31
C SER A 166 -0.41 -3.18 8.29
N SER A 167 0.33 -2.70 7.28
CA SER A 167 -0.13 -1.78 6.24
C SER A 167 -0.31 -2.51 4.90
N SER A 168 -1.14 -1.95 4.03
CA SER A 168 -1.32 -2.50 2.69
C SER A 168 -0.22 -2.03 1.73
N PHE A 169 0.17 -2.89 0.79
CA PHE A 169 1.07 -2.55 -0.32
C PHE A 169 0.34 -1.85 -1.50
N VAL A 170 -1.00 -1.85 -1.49
CA VAL A 170 -1.87 -1.25 -2.52
C VAL A 170 -1.57 0.24 -2.81
N PRO A 171 -1.20 1.11 -1.84
CA PRO A 171 -0.79 2.48 -2.12
C PRO A 171 0.34 2.60 -3.16
N PHE A 172 1.35 1.71 -3.11
CA PHE A 172 2.46 1.75 -4.06
C PHE A 172 2.00 1.47 -5.49
N ILE A 173 1.15 0.47 -5.67
CA ILE A 173 0.61 0.09 -6.98
C ILE A 173 -0.33 1.17 -7.53
N ILE A 174 -1.21 1.75 -6.70
CA ILE A 174 -2.06 2.88 -7.10
C ILE A 174 -1.20 4.06 -7.59
N THR A 175 -0.13 4.38 -6.87
CA THR A 175 0.78 5.47 -7.27
C THR A 175 1.54 5.13 -8.56
N PHE A 176 2.00 3.89 -8.74
CA PHE A 176 2.59 3.40 -10.00
C PHE A 176 1.64 3.55 -11.18
N LEU A 177 0.42 3.00 -11.07
CA LEU A 177 -0.59 3.07 -12.12
C LEU A 177 -0.96 4.52 -12.45
N HIS A 178 -1.07 5.39 -11.45
CA HIS A 178 -1.27 6.82 -11.67
C HIS A 178 -0.09 7.47 -12.39
N ALA A 179 1.16 7.19 -11.98
CA ALA A 179 2.36 7.71 -12.63
C ALA A 179 2.36 7.45 -14.14
N ILE A 180 2.06 6.23 -14.56
CA ILE A 180 2.12 5.84 -15.99
C ILE A 180 0.89 6.27 -16.79
N THR A 181 -0.30 6.34 -16.17
CA THR A 181 -1.53 6.75 -16.86
C THR A 181 -1.67 8.27 -16.95
N ALA A 182 -1.33 8.99 -15.88
CA ALA A 182 -1.43 10.44 -15.79
C ALA A 182 -0.12 11.17 -16.16
N LYS A 183 0.97 10.44 -16.40
CA LYS A 183 2.31 10.99 -16.69
C LYS A 183 2.81 11.93 -15.60
N ASP A 184 2.64 11.51 -14.35
CA ASP A 184 2.98 12.34 -13.19
C ASP A 184 4.37 12.00 -12.64
N ASN A 185 5.35 12.84 -12.97
CA ASN A 185 6.74 12.69 -12.50
C ASN A 185 6.88 12.81 -10.99
N ASN A 186 5.94 13.48 -10.31
CA ASN A 186 5.94 13.53 -8.85
C ASN A 186 5.59 12.17 -8.25
N SER A 187 4.71 11.42 -8.91
CA SER A 187 4.39 10.04 -8.52
C SER A 187 5.60 9.13 -8.71
N ILE A 188 6.35 9.26 -9.82
CA ILE A 188 7.60 8.51 -10.03
C ILE A 188 8.62 8.83 -8.93
N THR A 189 8.86 10.12 -8.66
CA THR A 189 9.78 10.56 -7.60
C THR A 189 9.37 10.00 -6.23
N LEU A 190 8.06 9.96 -5.94
CA LEU A 190 7.55 9.39 -4.69
C LEU A 190 7.83 7.88 -4.58
N LEU A 191 7.69 7.13 -5.68
CA LEU A 191 8.01 5.69 -5.70
C LEU A 191 9.49 5.44 -5.44
N GLU A 192 10.38 6.24 -6.02
CA GLU A 192 11.83 6.17 -5.80
C GLU A 192 12.19 6.42 -4.33
N GLN A 193 11.65 7.47 -3.72
CA GLN A 193 11.89 7.77 -2.30
C GLN A 193 11.43 6.64 -1.37
N VAL A 194 10.29 6.01 -1.69
CA VAL A 194 9.81 4.86 -0.94
C VAL A 194 10.73 3.67 -1.16
N LEU A 195 11.21 3.44 -2.38
CA LEU A 195 12.15 2.37 -2.70
C LEU A 195 13.47 2.50 -1.92
N ASP A 196 13.99 3.72 -1.75
CA ASP A 196 15.17 3.99 -0.91
C ASP A 196 14.94 3.55 0.54
N THR A 197 13.73 3.79 1.05
CA THR A 197 13.32 3.30 2.38
C THR A 197 13.30 1.76 2.42
N LEU A 198 12.69 1.11 1.43
CA LEU A 198 12.63 -0.35 1.33
C LEU A 198 14.03 -1.00 1.28
N GLN A 199 14.97 -0.34 0.59
CA GLN A 199 16.34 -0.82 0.46
C GLN A 199 17.02 -1.02 1.81
N THR A 200 16.73 -0.16 2.80
CA THR A 200 17.36 -0.22 4.13
C THR A 200 17.06 -1.52 4.90
N PHE A 201 16.00 -2.23 4.54
CA PHE A 201 15.57 -3.45 5.23
C PHE A 201 15.40 -4.66 4.31
N ARG A 202 15.82 -4.58 3.04
CA ARG A 202 15.73 -5.69 2.08
C ARG A 202 16.40 -6.97 2.61
N THR A 203 17.49 -6.86 3.36
CA THR A 203 18.23 -8.00 3.93
C THR A 203 17.64 -8.57 5.22
N THR A 204 16.52 -8.02 5.71
CA THR A 204 15.87 -8.45 6.96
C THR A 204 15.26 -9.83 6.82
N SER A 205 14.63 -10.09 5.67
CA SER A 205 13.92 -11.34 5.39
C SER A 205 13.77 -11.51 3.88
N ARG A 206 13.48 -12.74 3.44
CA ARG A 206 13.18 -13.01 2.03
C ARG A 206 11.96 -12.21 1.55
N GLY A 207 10.93 -12.07 2.39
CA GLY A 207 9.75 -11.27 2.03
C GLY A 207 10.08 -9.79 1.84
N SER A 208 11.01 -9.24 2.63
CA SER A 208 11.51 -7.86 2.49
C SER A 208 12.30 -7.68 1.19
N GLU A 209 13.14 -8.65 0.81
CA GLU A 209 13.86 -8.65 -0.46
C GLU A 209 12.87 -8.70 -1.64
N ASN A 210 11.91 -9.61 -1.60
CA ASN A 210 10.91 -9.76 -2.65
C ASN A 210 10.07 -8.48 -2.82
N LEU A 211 9.66 -7.86 -1.71
CA LEU A 211 8.94 -6.58 -1.73
C LEU A 211 9.78 -5.50 -2.42
N TYR A 212 11.06 -5.39 -2.07
CA TYR A 212 11.98 -4.44 -2.70
C TYR A 212 12.10 -4.70 -4.22
N GLN A 213 12.28 -5.95 -4.65
CA GLN A 213 12.41 -6.29 -6.06
C GLN A 213 11.15 -5.96 -6.87
N ILE A 214 9.96 -6.24 -6.32
CA ILE A 214 8.68 -5.90 -6.95
C ILE A 214 8.57 -4.37 -7.11
N CYS A 215 8.83 -3.61 -6.05
CA CYS A 215 8.79 -2.15 -6.08
C CYS A 215 9.79 -1.55 -7.07
N SER A 216 11.01 -2.10 -7.08
CA SER A 216 12.08 -1.68 -7.99
C SER A 216 11.65 -1.88 -9.44
N THR A 217 11.09 -3.04 -9.75
CA THR A 217 10.59 -3.36 -11.09
C THR A 217 9.51 -2.38 -11.55
N PHE A 218 8.48 -2.13 -10.75
CA PHE A 218 7.43 -1.15 -11.08
C PHE A 218 7.99 0.27 -11.24
N THR A 219 8.91 0.69 -10.38
CA THR A 219 9.52 2.02 -10.47
C THR A 219 10.33 2.18 -11.76
N GLN A 220 11.11 1.15 -12.13
CA GLN A 220 11.88 1.15 -13.36
C GLN A 220 10.98 1.20 -14.61
N VAL A 221 9.89 0.43 -14.62
CA VAL A 221 8.89 0.47 -15.70
C VAL A 221 8.32 1.88 -15.84
N ALA A 222 7.93 2.52 -14.74
CA ALA A 222 7.39 3.87 -14.77
C ALA A 222 8.38 4.90 -15.35
N LYS A 223 9.65 4.84 -14.93
CA LYS A 223 10.72 5.73 -15.44
C LYS A 223 10.98 5.54 -16.93
N LYS A 224 11.03 4.29 -17.40
CA LYS A 224 11.26 3.99 -18.81
C LYS A 224 10.11 4.49 -19.68
N LEU A 225 8.87 4.31 -19.23
CA LEU A 225 7.70 4.82 -19.95
C LEU A 225 7.69 6.34 -20.05
N ASP A 226 8.07 7.05 -18.98
CA ASP A 226 8.23 8.51 -19.02
C ASP A 226 9.33 8.92 -20.02
N SER A 227 10.49 8.24 -19.98
CA SER A 227 11.64 8.54 -20.86
C SER A 227 11.34 8.28 -22.34
N SER A 228 10.75 7.13 -22.68
CA SER A 228 10.38 6.77 -24.06
C SER A 228 9.34 7.73 -24.63
N GLN A 229 8.42 8.21 -23.80
CA GLN A 229 7.40 9.16 -24.21
C GLN A 229 7.93 10.58 -24.36
N GLN A 230 8.88 11.01 -23.53
CA GLN A 230 9.61 12.27 -23.73
C GLN A 230 10.40 12.26 -25.04
N GLN A 231 11.10 11.16 -25.33
CA GLN A 231 11.79 11.00 -26.62
C GLN A 231 10.83 11.04 -27.81
N GLN A 232 9.65 10.41 -27.71
CA GLN A 232 8.63 10.52 -28.75
C GLN A 232 8.06 11.93 -28.87
N GLN A 233 7.80 12.65 -27.77
CA GLN A 233 7.33 14.04 -27.81
C GLN A 233 8.36 14.99 -28.42
N ASP A 234 9.65 14.79 -28.11
CA ASP A 234 10.76 15.53 -28.75
C ASP A 234 10.91 15.16 -30.23
N SER A 235 10.53 13.93 -30.62
CA SER A 235 10.55 13.45 -32.00
C SER A 235 9.27 13.80 -32.80
N LEU A 236 8.15 14.12 -32.13
CA LEU A 236 6.82 14.37 -32.70
C LEU A 236 6.67 15.76 -33.34
N HIS A 237 7.78 16.39 -33.73
CA HIS A 237 7.79 17.25 -34.91
C HIS A 237 7.75 16.46 -36.24
N ALA A 238 7.74 15.11 -36.20
CA ALA A 238 7.45 14.27 -37.36
C ALA A 238 6.60 13.04 -37.02
N SER A 239 5.34 13.10 -37.47
CA SER A 239 4.38 12.00 -37.71
C SER A 239 3.77 11.25 -36.53
N ASP A 240 2.47 11.49 -36.35
CA ASP A 240 1.50 10.67 -35.63
C ASP A 240 1.38 9.28 -36.26
N THR A 241 1.67 8.22 -35.51
CA THR A 241 0.73 7.12 -35.22
C THR A 241 1.35 6.23 -34.14
N ALA A 242 0.76 6.14 -32.94
CA ALA A 242 1.10 5.07 -32.00
C ALA A 242 -0.19 4.52 -31.36
N GLN A 243 -0.44 3.24 -31.62
CA GLN A 243 -1.47 2.45 -30.95
C GLN A 243 -1.10 2.37 -29.46
N ASN A 244 -2.06 2.62 -28.57
CA ASN A 244 -1.89 2.39 -27.13
C ASN A 244 -1.75 0.88 -26.89
N PRO A 245 -0.57 0.35 -26.49
CA PRO A 245 -0.49 -1.03 -26.04
C PRO A 245 -1.32 -1.18 -24.76
N SER A 246 -1.91 -2.36 -24.59
CA SER A 246 -2.57 -2.75 -23.34
C SER A 246 -1.55 -2.67 -22.20
N LEU A 247 -1.80 -1.78 -21.25
CA LEU A 247 -0.92 -1.47 -20.11
C LEU A 247 -0.79 -2.64 -19.11
N PHE A 248 -1.49 -3.75 -19.38
CA PHE A 248 -1.63 -4.93 -18.52
C PHE A 248 -1.18 -6.23 -19.20
N ASP A 249 -0.53 -6.13 -20.37
CA ASP A 249 0.01 -7.29 -21.09
C ASP A 249 1.39 -7.68 -20.52
N PRO A 250 1.68 -8.96 -20.21
CA PRO A 250 3.04 -9.41 -19.91
C PRO A 250 4.07 -8.95 -20.95
N GLU A 251 3.69 -8.86 -22.24
CA GLU A 251 4.56 -8.34 -23.30
C GLU A 251 4.93 -6.86 -23.08
N PHE A 252 4.05 -6.05 -22.49
CA PHE A 252 4.33 -4.66 -22.14
C PHE A 252 5.43 -4.53 -21.08
N PHE A 253 5.37 -5.37 -20.04
CA PHE A 253 6.42 -5.45 -19.03
C PHE A 253 7.71 -6.02 -19.64
N GLN A 254 7.61 -7.00 -20.52
CA GLN A 254 8.76 -7.59 -21.19
C GLN A 254 9.45 -6.60 -22.15
N ASP A 255 8.71 -5.74 -22.85
CA ASP A 255 9.27 -4.69 -23.71
C ASP A 255 9.90 -3.55 -22.90
N ALA A 256 9.22 -3.12 -21.82
CA ALA A 256 9.77 -2.12 -20.91
C ALA A 256 11.06 -2.63 -20.23
N LEU A 257 11.12 -3.92 -19.89
CA LEU A 257 12.26 -4.51 -19.18
C LEU A 257 13.36 -5.04 -20.13
N GLY A 258 12.99 -5.52 -21.32
CA GLY A 258 13.86 -6.23 -22.28
C GLY A 258 14.77 -5.36 -23.13
N ALA A 259 14.51 -4.04 -23.22
CA ALA A 259 15.30 -3.14 -24.06
C ALA A 259 16.78 -2.97 -23.66
N ASP A 260 17.21 -3.46 -22.49
CA ASP A 260 18.59 -3.22 -21.98
C ASP A 260 19.41 -4.50 -21.66
N LEU A 261 18.91 -5.69 -22.00
CA LEU A 261 19.66 -6.94 -21.81
C LEU A 261 20.90 -7.08 -22.71
N SER A 262 21.23 -6.07 -23.52
CA SER A 262 22.40 -6.09 -24.41
C SER A 262 23.50 -5.08 -24.07
N THR A 263 23.31 -4.17 -23.11
CA THR A 263 24.27 -3.08 -22.87
C THR A 263 24.32 -2.62 -21.41
N HIS A 264 24.80 -3.48 -20.51
CA HIS A 264 25.84 -3.16 -19.52
C HIS A 264 25.89 -4.25 -18.46
N GLY A 265 27.03 -4.94 -18.40
CA GLY A 265 27.38 -5.78 -17.26
C GLY A 265 27.70 -4.88 -16.07
N ASP A 266 26.72 -4.65 -15.22
CA ASP A 266 26.97 -4.32 -13.83
C ASP A 266 26.09 -5.22 -12.96
N GLY A 267 26.70 -5.78 -11.92
CA GLY A 267 26.16 -6.92 -11.20
C GLY A 267 25.01 -6.56 -10.26
N ASP A 268 24.18 -7.57 -10.02
CA ASP A 268 23.50 -7.81 -8.74
C ASP A 268 22.10 -7.22 -8.50
N ILE A 269 21.25 -7.19 -9.54
CA ILE A 269 19.79 -7.17 -9.36
C ILE A 269 19.19 -8.32 -10.16
N SER A 270 18.89 -9.46 -9.52
CA SER A 270 18.06 -10.49 -10.15
C SER A 270 16.64 -9.93 -10.26
N MET A 271 16.36 -9.29 -11.39
CA MET A 271 15.04 -8.76 -11.68
C MET A 271 14.03 -9.89 -11.71
N LEU A 272 12.87 -9.69 -11.07
CA LEU A 272 11.79 -10.67 -11.09
C LEU A 272 11.31 -10.91 -12.53
N ASP A 273 10.90 -12.13 -12.82
CA ASP A 273 10.32 -12.52 -14.10
C ASP A 273 9.18 -11.54 -14.48
N PRO A 274 9.21 -10.92 -15.68
CA PRO A 274 8.14 -10.06 -16.17
C PRO A 274 6.75 -10.70 -16.10
N VAL A 275 6.66 -12.01 -16.32
CA VAL A 275 5.39 -12.77 -16.21
C VAL A 275 4.90 -12.77 -14.77
N TYR A 276 5.78 -13.04 -13.81
CA TYR A 276 5.45 -13.00 -12.37
C TYR A 276 5.01 -11.60 -11.92
N THR A 277 5.63 -10.54 -12.45
CA THR A 277 5.27 -9.15 -12.13
C THR A 277 3.90 -8.77 -12.71
N ALA A 278 3.62 -9.19 -13.95
CA ALA A 278 2.32 -8.99 -14.58
C ALA A 278 1.20 -9.78 -13.87
N ASP A 279 1.48 -11.01 -13.43
CA ASP A 279 0.55 -11.82 -12.64
C ASP A 279 0.24 -11.17 -11.29
N ILE A 280 1.25 -10.63 -10.59
CA ILE A 280 1.04 -9.85 -9.35
C ILE A 280 0.12 -8.66 -9.62
N LEU A 281 0.34 -7.92 -10.71
CA LEU A 281 -0.47 -6.75 -11.04
C LEU A 281 -1.91 -7.15 -11.41
N ASN A 282 -2.08 -8.21 -12.19
CA ASN A 282 -3.40 -8.70 -12.59
C ASN A 282 -4.20 -9.22 -11.41
N ASP A 283 -3.59 -9.97 -10.50
CA ASP A 283 -4.24 -10.42 -9.27
C ASP A 283 -4.64 -9.25 -8.37
N TRP A 284 -3.81 -8.21 -8.33
CA TRP A 284 -4.08 -7.00 -7.58
C TRP A 284 -5.28 -6.22 -8.13
N LEU A 285 -5.42 -6.14 -9.46
CA LEU A 285 -6.53 -5.48 -10.14
C LEU A 285 -7.85 -6.28 -10.05
N SER A 286 -7.75 -7.60 -9.93
CA SER A 286 -8.88 -8.53 -10.08
C SER A 286 -9.46 -9.05 -8.78
N GLY A 287 -8.81 -8.81 -7.63
CA GLY A 287 -9.09 -9.56 -6.40
C GLY A 287 -8.96 -8.79 -5.08
N PRO A 288 -9.07 -9.50 -3.93
CA PRO A 288 -8.80 -8.92 -2.63
C PRO A 288 -7.34 -8.45 -2.53
N PRO A 289 -7.03 -7.52 -1.61
CA PRO A 289 -5.66 -7.07 -1.33
C PRO A 289 -4.64 -8.20 -1.23
N PHE A 290 -3.44 -7.99 -1.77
CA PHE A 290 -2.36 -8.97 -1.88
C PHE A 290 -2.12 -9.82 -0.60
N PRO A 291 -2.11 -11.16 -0.69
CA PRO A 291 -1.72 -12.00 0.43
C PRO A 291 -0.21 -11.94 0.63
N TRP A 292 0.24 -11.47 1.80
CA TRP A 292 1.66 -11.44 2.19
C TRP A 292 2.38 -12.77 2.00
N GLU A 293 1.66 -13.90 2.02
CA GLU A 293 2.18 -15.24 1.77
C GLU A 293 2.86 -15.39 0.39
N ARG A 294 2.52 -14.56 -0.60
CA ARG A 294 3.19 -14.59 -1.92
C ARG A 294 4.61 -14.04 -1.91
N LEU A 295 4.97 -13.23 -0.92
CA LEU A 295 6.36 -12.80 -0.72
C LEU A 295 7.24 -13.93 -0.19
N ASP A 296 6.66 -15.06 0.22
CA ASP A 296 7.36 -16.25 0.70
C ASP A 296 7.39 -17.41 -0.33
N ILE A 297 6.87 -17.22 -1.55
CA ILE A 297 6.87 -18.28 -2.58
C ILE A 297 8.14 -18.18 -3.42
N GLU A 298 8.77 -19.32 -3.73
CA GLU A 298 9.87 -19.38 -4.71
C GLU A 298 9.36 -18.99 -6.10
N PRO A 299 10.01 -18.06 -6.84
CA PRO A 299 9.87 -18.06 -8.28
C PRO A 299 10.39 -19.42 -8.78
N GLY A 300 9.52 -20.18 -9.44
CA GLY A 300 9.80 -21.57 -9.80
C GLY A 300 11.10 -21.73 -10.61
N ASN A 301 11.78 -22.86 -10.37
CA ASN A 301 12.76 -23.45 -11.29
C ASN A 301 12.21 -23.58 -12.72
#